data_AF-A0A958SYX4-F1
#
_entry.id   AF-A0A958SYX4-F1
#
_cell.length_a   1.000
_cell.length_b   1.000
_cell.length_c   1.000
_cell.angle_alpha   90.00
_cell.angle_beta   90.00
_cell.angle_gamma   90.00
#
_symmetry.space_group_name_H-M   'P 1'
#
loop_
_entity.id
_entity.type
_entity.pdbx_description
1 polymer ?
#
loop_
_entity_poly.entity_id
_entity_poly.type
_entity_poly.pdbx_seq_one_letter_code
_entity_poly.pdbx_strand_id
1 'polypeptide(L)'
;TCIRDYIHVVDLAKAHVVALQRLLENKNTSNFEVFNLGTGKGSSVLEAIEAFEKVSGEKLNYTFAPRRPGDVIQAYADTSKANEVLGWKAKSTLDDAMLSAWNWEKKVSNI
;
A
#
# COMPACT_ATOMS: atom_id res chain seq x y z
N THR A 1 -5.16 -5.15 -16.53
CA THR A 1 -3.88 -5.57 -15.92
C THR A 1 -4.15 -6.20 -14.56
N CYS A 2 -3.15 -6.74 -13.87
CA CYS A 2 -3.34 -7.30 -12.51
C CYS A 2 -3.82 -6.20 -11.53
N ILE A 3 -4.61 -6.59 -10.53
CA ILE A 3 -5.14 -5.68 -9.50
C ILE A 3 -4.47 -6.01 -8.16
N ARG A 4 -3.95 -4.99 -7.49
CA ARG A 4 -3.20 -5.09 -6.23
C ARG A 4 -3.63 -3.99 -5.26
N ASP A 5 -3.49 -4.25 -3.96
CA ASP A 5 -3.66 -3.25 -2.91
C ASP A 5 -2.32 -2.56 -2.64
N TYR A 6 -2.21 -1.29 -3.04
CA TYR A 6 -1.01 -0.48 -2.82
C TYR A 6 -1.18 0.36 -1.56
N ILE A 7 -0.43 0.02 -0.51
CA ILE A 7 -0.40 0.76 0.75
C ILE A 7 0.87 1.62 0.84
N HIS A 8 0.71 2.86 1.30
CA HIS A 8 1.84 3.75 1.56
C HIS A 8 2.69 3.21 2.72
N VAL A 9 4.01 3.13 2.55
CA VAL A 9 4.92 2.50 3.52
C VAL A 9 4.86 3.13 4.92
N VAL A 10 4.70 4.45 5.02
CA VAL A 10 4.52 5.15 6.30
C VAL A 10 3.20 4.79 6.99
N ASP A 11 2.12 4.54 6.25
CA ASP A 11 0.86 4.07 6.84
C ASP A 11 1.04 2.67 7.40
N LEU A 12 1.70 1.78 6.64
CA LEU A 12 2.06 0.45 7.12
C LEU A 12 2.90 0.52 8.40
N ALA A 13 3.91 1.40 8.46
CA ALA A 13 4.74 1.59 9.66
C ALA A 13 3.90 2.06 10.87
N LYS A 14 2.98 3.01 10.67
CA LYS A 14 2.07 3.47 11.74
C LYS A 14 1.17 2.35 12.27
N ALA A 15 0.69 1.45 11.41
CA ALA A 15 -0.10 0.31 11.84
C ALA A 15 0.69 -0.60 12.82
N HIS A 16 1.98 -0.79 12.56
CA HIS A 16 2.85 -1.57 13.44
C HIS A 16 3.06 -0.90 14.80
N VAL A 17 3.18 0.44 14.83
CA VAL A 17 3.25 1.20 16.09
C VAL A 17 1.97 1.01 16.91
N VAL A 18 0.80 1.10 16.27
CA VAL A 18 -0.50 0.88 16.93
C VAL A 18 -0.62 -0.56 17.47
N ALA A 19 -0.21 -1.55 16.67
CA ALA A 19 -0.23 -2.96 17.09
C ALA A 19 0.71 -3.20 18.28
N LEU A 20 1.91 -2.61 18.28
CA LEU A 20 2.84 -2.71 19.40
C LEU A 20 2.29 -2.03 20.65
N GLN A 21 1.71 -0.83 20.52
CA GLN A 21 1.10 -0.12 21.64
C GLN A 21 -0.03 -0.96 22.28
N ARG A 22 -0.87 -1.60 21.46
CA ARG A 22 -1.92 -2.52 21.93
C ARG A 22 -1.35 -3.67 22.77
N LEU A 23 -0.22 -4.25 22.36
CA LEU A 23 0.46 -5.31 23.12
C LEU A 23 1.01 -4.78 24.45
N LEU A 24 1.68 -3.62 24.43
CA LEU A 24 2.24 -3.00 25.64
C LEU A 24 1.15 -2.62 26.65
N GLU A 25 -0.04 -2.27 26.16
CA GLU A 25 -1.21 -1.95 26.99
C GLU A 25 -2.02 -3.19 27.41
N ASN A 26 -1.56 -4.40 27.11
CA ASN A 26 -2.26 -5.67 27.39
C ASN A 26 -3.70 -5.71 26.83
N LYS A 27 -3.94 -5.04 25.70
CA LYS A 27 -5.26 -4.98 25.04
C LYS A 27 -5.49 -6.14 24.06
N ASN A 28 -4.47 -6.94 23.77
CA ASN A 28 -4.56 -8.12 22.90
C ASN A 28 -5.41 -9.22 23.55
N THR A 29 -6.16 -9.93 22.70
CA THR A 29 -7.09 -11.00 23.16
C THR A 29 -6.44 -12.38 23.25
N SER A 30 -5.26 -12.55 22.67
CA SER A 30 -4.50 -13.80 22.61
C SER A 30 -2.99 -13.53 22.57
N ASN A 31 -2.18 -14.58 22.73
CA ASN A 31 -0.71 -14.49 22.68
C ASN A 31 -0.18 -13.90 21.36
N PHE A 32 -0.94 -13.99 20.28
CA PHE A 32 -0.70 -13.33 19.00
C PHE A 32 -2.04 -12.99 18.35
N GLU A 33 -2.08 -11.93 17.56
CA GLU A 33 -3.26 -11.54 16.78
C GLU A 33 -2.81 -11.31 15.33
N VAL A 34 -3.60 -11.78 14.36
CA VAL A 34 -3.29 -11.62 12.93
C VAL A 34 -4.19 -10.54 12.32
N PHE A 35 -3.59 -9.62 11.57
CA PHE A 35 -4.29 -8.52 10.90
C PHE A 35 -3.81 -8.39 9.45
N ASN A 36 -4.75 -8.21 8.52
CA ASN A 36 -4.41 -7.74 7.19
C ASN A 36 -4.20 -6.23 7.23
N LEU A 37 -3.11 -5.76 6.63
CA LEU A 37 -2.81 -4.34 6.49
C LEU A 37 -2.80 -4.00 4.99
N GLY A 38 -3.63 -3.04 4.62
CA GLY A 38 -3.81 -2.58 3.26
C GLY A 38 -4.74 -1.38 3.23
N THR A 39 -5.09 -0.92 2.04
CA THR A 39 -6.12 0.11 1.86
C THR A 39 -7.52 -0.49 1.75
N GLY A 40 -7.61 -1.78 1.39
CA GLY A 40 -8.85 -2.45 1.03
C GLY A 40 -9.38 -2.08 -0.35
N LYS A 41 -8.64 -1.26 -1.10
CA LYS A 41 -8.94 -0.88 -2.48
C LYS A 41 -7.92 -1.51 -3.41
N GLY A 42 -8.41 -2.31 -4.36
CA GLY A 42 -7.59 -2.78 -5.47
C GLY A 42 -7.37 -1.67 -6.50
N SER A 43 -6.14 -1.55 -6.98
CA SER A 43 -5.77 -0.74 -8.14
C SER A 43 -5.02 -1.58 -9.17
N SER A 44 -5.28 -1.31 -10.43
CA SER A 44 -4.65 -1.94 -11.57
C SER A 44 -3.25 -1.35 -11.82
N VAL A 45 -2.42 -2.08 -12.57
CA VAL A 45 -1.11 -1.56 -13.02
C VAL A 45 -1.25 -0.28 -13.85
N LEU A 46 -2.35 -0.12 -14.60
CA LEU A 46 -2.55 1.08 -15.41
C LEU A 46 -2.90 2.28 -14.55
N GLU A 47 -3.75 2.11 -13.53
CA GLU A 47 -4.02 3.17 -12.54
C GLU A 47 -2.75 3.60 -11.78
N ALA A 48 -1.85 2.65 -11.49
CA ALA A 48 -0.54 2.97 -10.90
C ALA A 48 0.35 3.80 -11.85
N ILE A 49 0.37 3.46 -13.14
CA ILE A 49 1.08 4.24 -14.17
C ILE A 49 0.47 5.64 -14.29
N GLU A 50 -0.86 5.74 -14.40
CA GLU A 50 -1.58 7.02 -14.50
C GLU A 50 -1.33 7.91 -13.27
N ALA A 51 -1.37 7.33 -12.06
CA ALA A 51 -1.04 8.05 -10.83
C ALA A 51 0.40 8.58 -10.86
N PHE A 52 1.36 7.77 -11.31
CA PHE A 52 2.74 8.21 -11.47
C PHE A 52 2.88 9.36 -12.48
N GLU A 53 2.34 9.21 -13.70
CA GLU A 53 2.43 10.26 -14.72
C GLU A 53 1.77 11.57 -14.25
N LYS A 54 0.64 11.46 -13.55
CA LYS A 54 -0.07 12.61 -12.98
C LYS A 54 0.77 13.37 -11.95
N VAL A 55 1.40 12.67 -11.00
CA VAL A 55 2.13 13.32 -9.89
C VAL A 55 3.56 13.71 -10.24
N SER A 56 4.18 13.01 -11.20
CA SER A 56 5.53 13.32 -11.68
C SER A 56 5.55 14.37 -12.79
N GLY A 57 4.49 14.42 -13.61
CA GLY A 57 4.50 15.18 -14.88
C GLY A 57 5.27 14.48 -16.00
N GLU A 58 5.85 13.30 -15.74
CA GLU A 58 6.67 12.53 -16.66
C GLU A 58 5.84 11.46 -17.37
N LYS A 59 6.17 11.17 -18.63
CA LYS A 59 5.56 10.07 -19.38
C LYS A 59 6.35 8.78 -19.23
N LEU A 60 5.66 7.69 -18.93
CA LEU A 60 6.29 6.37 -18.77
C LEU A 60 6.28 5.59 -20.08
N ASN A 61 7.45 5.09 -20.45
CA ASN A 61 7.58 4.13 -21.55
C ASN A 61 7.26 2.72 -21.04
N TYR A 62 6.22 2.09 -21.56
CA TYR A 62 5.87 0.69 -21.24
C TYR A 62 5.26 -0.03 -22.46
N THR A 63 5.29 -1.35 -22.42
CA THR A 63 4.62 -2.21 -23.42
C THR A 63 3.87 -3.34 -22.71
N PHE A 64 2.85 -3.89 -23.36
CA PHE A 64 2.17 -5.08 -22.86
C PHE A 64 3.03 -6.31 -23.14
N ALA A 65 3.17 -7.16 -22.12
CA ALA A 65 3.85 -8.44 -22.20
C ALA A 65 2.89 -9.59 -21.83
N PRO A 66 3.22 -10.84 -22.17
CA PRO A 66 2.46 -12.00 -21.71
C PRO A 66 2.32 -12.04 -20.17
N ARG A 67 1.29 -12.75 -19.68
CA ARG A 67 1.08 -12.91 -18.23
C ARG A 67 2.27 -13.61 -17.60
N ARG A 68 2.76 -13.06 -16.48
CA ARG A 68 3.82 -13.70 -15.68
C ARG A 68 3.25 -14.95 -14.99
N PRO A 69 3.87 -16.14 -15.15
CA PRO A 69 3.42 -17.35 -14.47
C PRO A 69 3.34 -17.16 -12.96
N GLY A 70 2.25 -17.62 -12.35
CA GLY A 70 2.01 -17.50 -10.90
C GLY A 70 1.29 -16.22 -10.47
N ASP A 71 1.14 -15.21 -11.34
CA ASP A 71 0.39 -14.00 -10.97
C ASP A 71 -1.12 -14.25 -10.92
N VAL A 72 -1.72 -13.93 -9.77
CA VAL A 72 -3.17 -13.88 -9.60
C VAL A 72 -3.75 -12.61 -10.22
N ILE A 73 -5.01 -12.70 -10.70
CA ILE A 73 -5.68 -11.60 -11.38
C ILE A 73 -5.93 -10.43 -10.42
N GLN A 74 -6.43 -10.71 -9.20
CA GLN A 74 -6.74 -9.71 -8.19
C GLN A 74 -6.29 -10.21 -6.81
N ALA A 75 -5.67 -9.34 -6.03
CA ALA A 75 -5.33 -9.58 -4.63
C ALA A 75 -5.33 -8.26 -3.87
N TYR A 76 -6.20 -8.12 -2.87
CA TYR A 76 -6.28 -6.95 -2.00
C TYR A 76 -6.77 -7.35 -0.61
N ALA A 77 -6.48 -6.52 0.39
CA ALA A 77 -6.72 -6.87 1.78
C ALA A 77 -8.17 -6.63 2.20
N ASP A 78 -8.78 -7.57 2.92
CA ASP A 78 -9.91 -7.22 3.80
C ASP A 78 -9.35 -6.57 5.07
N THR A 79 -9.60 -5.26 5.23
CA THR A 79 -9.06 -4.43 6.33
C THR A 79 -10.03 -4.26 7.50
N SER A 80 -11.19 -4.90 7.47
CA SER A 80 -12.26 -4.71 8.47
C SER A 80 -11.76 -4.93 9.90
N LYS A 81 -11.02 -6.02 10.13
CA LYS A 81 -10.44 -6.34 11.45
C LYS A 81 -9.45 -5.29 11.94
N ALA A 82 -8.60 -4.75 11.08
CA ALA A 82 -7.65 -3.70 11.47
C ALA A 82 -8.39 -2.39 11.81
N ASN A 83 -9.38 -2.02 11.00
CA ASN A 83 -10.19 -0.83 11.22
C ASN A 83 -10.95 -0.88 12.56
N GLU A 84 -11.56 -2.02 12.89
CA GLU A 84 -12.38 -2.18 14.09
C GLU A 84 -11.56 -2.42 15.36
N VAL A 85 -10.58 -3.33 15.31
CA VAL A 85 -9.87 -3.80 16.51
C VAL A 85 -8.64 -2.95 16.83
N LEU A 86 -7.90 -2.51 15.80
CA LEU A 86 -6.76 -1.61 16.01
C LEU A 86 -7.20 -0.13 16.01
N GLY A 87 -8.40 0.17 15.54
CA GLY A 87 -8.81 1.57 15.30
C GLY A 87 -7.96 2.26 14.24
N TRP A 88 -7.31 1.48 13.36
CA TRP A 88 -6.33 1.96 12.40
C TRP A 88 -6.83 1.73 10.97
N LYS A 89 -6.65 2.74 10.11
CA LYS A 89 -6.95 2.69 8.68
C LYS A 89 -5.88 3.44 7.90
N ALA A 90 -5.51 2.92 6.73
CA ALA A 90 -4.66 3.64 5.79
C ALA A 90 -5.31 4.97 5.37
N LYS A 91 -4.51 6.03 5.27
CA LYS A 91 -4.98 7.40 4.99
C LYS A 91 -4.42 7.96 3.69
N SER A 92 -3.22 7.53 3.30
CA SER A 92 -2.58 7.94 2.06
C SER A 92 -3.27 7.32 0.85
N THR A 93 -3.40 8.14 -0.19
CA THR A 93 -3.88 7.73 -1.51
C THR A 93 -2.75 7.09 -2.33
N LEU A 94 -3.11 6.50 -3.47
CA LEU A 94 -2.13 6.00 -4.45
C LEU A 94 -1.24 7.13 -4.98
N ASP A 95 -1.82 8.32 -5.20
CA ASP A 95 -1.09 9.51 -5.65
C ASP A 95 -0.06 9.95 -4.60
N ASP A 96 -0.42 9.95 -3.31
CA ASP A 96 0.53 10.27 -2.22
C ASP A 96 1.69 9.26 -2.18
N ALA A 97 1.39 7.97 -2.37
CA ALA A 97 2.40 6.92 -2.41
C ALA A 97 3.34 7.08 -3.61
N MET A 98 2.81 7.39 -4.80
CA MET A 98 3.62 7.62 -5.99
C MET A 98 4.46 8.89 -5.88
N LEU A 99 3.89 9.99 -5.38
CA LEU A 99 4.60 11.26 -5.22
C LEU A 99 5.75 11.14 -4.20
N SER A 100 5.50 10.48 -3.07
CA SER A 100 6.55 10.27 -2.06
C SER A 100 7.68 9.38 -2.59
N ALA A 101 7.35 8.29 -3.30
CA ALA A 101 8.33 7.43 -3.95
C ALA A 101 9.14 8.19 -5.02
N TRP A 102 8.49 9.02 -5.83
CA TRP A 102 9.17 9.82 -6.86
C TRP A 102 10.09 10.89 -6.26
N ASN A 103 9.67 11.59 -5.22
CA ASN A 103 10.52 12.55 -4.53
C ASN A 103 11.73 11.89 -3.87
N TRP A 104 11.56 10.68 -3.34
CA TRP A 104 12.68 9.87 -2.85
C TRP A 104 13.64 9.50 -3.99
N GLU A 105 13.11 8.97 -5.10
CA GLU A 105 13.90 8.58 -6.27
C GLU A 105 14.74 9.74 -6.80
N LYS A 106 14.13 10.91 -7.00
CA LYS A 106 14.84 12.13 -7.43
C LYS A 106 16.03 12.47 -6.53
N LYS A 107 15.81 12.39 -5.21
CA LYS A 107 16.84 12.68 -4.22
C LYS A 107 17.99 11.66 -4.26
N VAL A 108 17.72 10.37 -4.41
CA VAL A 108 18.78 9.35 -4.41
C VAL A 108 19.52 9.27 -5.75
N SER A 109 18.84 9.64 -6.84
CA SER A 109 19.38 9.64 -8.20
C SER A 109 19.98 10.99 -8.63
N ASN A 110 19.94 12.01 -7.77
CA ASN A 110 20.44 13.38 -8.00
C ASN A 110 19.83 14.04 -9.25
N ILE A 111 18.52 13.90 -9.43
CA ILE A 111 17.74 14.51 -10.51
C ILE A 111 16.65 15.45 -9.98
#